data_AF-A0A8B3RUX8-F1
#
_entry.id   AF-A0A8B3RUX8-F1
#
_cell.length_a   1.000
_cell.length_b   1.000
_cell.length_c   1.000
_cell.angle_alpha   90.00
_cell.angle_beta   90.00
_cell.angle_gamma   90.00
#
_symmetry.space_group_name_H-M   'P 1'
#
loop_
_entity.id
_entity.type
_entity.pdbx_description
1 polymer ?
#
loop_
_entity_poly.entity_id
_entity_poly.type
_entity_poly.pdbx_seq_one_letter_code
_entity_poly.pdbx_strand_id
1 'polypeptide(L)'
;MFANLTLRERRLLKQAQVGATISFILLFVPILTISLLHTSDSLAKWLGIVGVIMVLPLLYFAWQILKIAYKDQKDNPTPPLWVPKVYGIGLSINPYHRFGKLIFILLAVLIVGIIISLLFTPASQINH
;
A
#
# COMPACT_ATOMS: atom_id res chain seq x y z
N MET A 1 -7.00 -21.38 -1.17
CA MET A 1 -7.65 -20.15 -1.66
C MET A 1 -7.38 -19.84 -3.14
N PHE A 2 -6.14 -19.98 -3.65
CA PHE A 2 -5.83 -19.67 -5.07
C PHE A 2 -6.04 -20.82 -6.09
N ALA A 3 -6.49 -22.00 -5.65
CA ALA A 3 -6.63 -23.18 -6.51
C ALA A 3 -7.66 -22.97 -7.64
N ASN A 4 -8.75 -22.24 -7.37
CA ASN A 4 -9.87 -22.02 -8.30
C ASN A 4 -9.82 -20.65 -8.98
N LEU A 5 -8.63 -20.08 -9.20
CA LEU A 5 -8.49 -18.85 -9.98
C LEU A 5 -8.53 -19.13 -11.49
N THR A 6 -9.29 -18.32 -12.22
CA THR A 6 -9.27 -18.28 -13.69
C THR A 6 -7.89 -17.82 -14.19
N LEU A 7 -7.55 -18.15 -15.44
CA LEU A 7 -6.28 -17.70 -16.05
C LEU A 7 -6.10 -16.17 -15.98
N ARG A 8 -7.18 -15.41 -16.16
CA ARG A 8 -7.17 -13.94 -16.04
C ARG A 8 -6.82 -13.49 -14.63
N GLU A 9 -7.47 -14.04 -13.61
CA GLU A 9 -7.22 -13.69 -12.21
C GLU A 9 -5.79 -14.05 -11.77
N ARG A 10 -5.25 -15.19 -12.24
CA ARG A 10 -3.86 -15.57 -11.98
C ARG A 10 -2.87 -14.56 -12.58
N ARG A 11 -3.12 -14.09 -13.80
CA ARG A 11 -2.30 -13.04 -14.43
C ARG A 11 -2.38 -11.73 -13.67
N LEU A 12 -3.58 -11.30 -13.26
CA LEU A 12 -3.76 -10.09 -12.45
C LEU A 12 -3.08 -10.19 -11.10
N LEU A 13 -3.20 -11.33 -10.41
CA LEU A 13 -2.51 -11.58 -9.14
C LEU A 13 -1.00 -11.48 -9.32
N LYS A 14 -0.44 -12.13 -10.34
CA LYS A 14 1.00 -12.06 -10.64
C LYS A 14 1.44 -10.63 -10.95
N GLN A 15 0.67 -9.89 -11.76
CA GLN A 15 0.94 -8.48 -12.06
C GLN A 15 0.90 -7.61 -10.80
N ALA A 16 -0.10 -7.81 -9.94
CA ALA A 16 -0.21 -7.06 -8.69
C ALA A 16 0.92 -7.41 -7.70
N GLN A 17 1.31 -8.68 -7.60
CA GLN A 17 2.45 -9.11 -6.80
C GLN A 17 3.77 -8.52 -7.32
N VAL A 18 4.01 -8.58 -8.63
CA VAL A 18 5.20 -7.97 -9.25
C VAL A 18 5.20 -6.46 -9.05
N GLY A 19 4.05 -5.80 -9.27
CA GLY A 19 3.89 -4.36 -9.02
C GLY A 19 4.17 -3.99 -7.57
N ALA A 20 3.60 -4.73 -6.60
CA ALA A 20 3.86 -4.53 -5.18
C ALA A 20 5.36 -4.70 -4.84
N THR A 21 6.01 -5.74 -5.37
CA THR A 21 7.43 -5.98 -5.17
C THR A 21 8.28 -4.84 -5.74
N ILE A 22 7.99 -4.39 -6.97
CA ILE A 22 8.71 -3.28 -7.59
C ILE A 22 8.52 -2.00 -6.78
N SER A 23 7.28 -1.66 -6.40
CA SER A 23 6.99 -0.50 -5.56
C SER A 23 7.70 -0.57 -4.20
N PHE A 24 7.75 -1.76 -3.59
CA PHE A 24 8.48 -1.99 -2.34
C PHE A 24 9.98 -1.78 -2.49
N ILE A 25 10.59 -2.31 -3.56
CA ILE A 25 12.02 -2.12 -3.83
C ILE A 25 12.33 -0.64 -4.11
N LEU A 26 11.50 0.04 -4.92
CA LEU A 26 11.69 1.45 -5.26
C LEU A 26 11.56 2.37 -4.04
N LEU A 27 10.79 1.98 -3.02
CA LEU A 27 10.69 2.72 -1.76
C LEU A 27 12.03 2.85 -1.03
N PHE A 28 12.96 1.91 -1.22
CA PHE A 28 14.31 1.99 -0.63
C PHE A 28 15.20 3.04 -1.31
N VAL A 29 14.95 3.40 -2.57
CA VAL A 29 15.79 4.36 -3.31
C VAL A 29 15.90 5.71 -2.58
N PRO A 30 14.81 6.41 -2.23
CA PRO A 30 14.91 7.67 -1.50
C PRO A 30 15.51 7.49 -0.10
N ILE A 31 15.19 6.39 0.60
CA ILE A 31 15.72 6.10 1.95
C ILE A 31 17.24 5.96 1.92
N LEU A 32 17.76 5.15 1.00
CA LEU A 32 19.19 4.92 0.85
C LEU A 32 19.92 6.18 0.39
N THR A 33 19.29 6.98 -0.48
CA THR A 33 19.87 8.23 -0.97
C THR A 33 20.07 9.22 0.17
N ILE A 34 19.07 9.41 1.04
CA ILE A 34 19.17 10.27 2.23
C ILE A 34 20.26 9.73 3.17
N SER A 35 20.26 8.42 3.43
CA SER A 35 21.16 7.81 4.40
C SER A 35 22.63 7.77 3.95
N LEU A 36 22.91 7.69 2.65
CA LEU A 36 24.26 7.45 2.14
C LEU A 36 24.93 8.71 1.56
N LEU A 37 24.17 9.66 1.03
CA LEU A 37 24.72 10.75 0.22
C LEU A 37 24.80 12.10 0.93
N HIS A 38 24.59 12.15 2.27
CA HIS A 38 24.67 13.39 3.06
C HIS A 38 23.94 14.55 2.36
N THR A 39 22.70 14.28 1.94
CA THR A 39 21.90 15.19 1.13
C THR A 39 21.56 16.48 1.89
N SER A 40 21.47 17.60 1.18
CA SER A 40 20.96 18.85 1.78
C SER A 40 19.52 18.69 2.29
N ASP A 41 19.13 19.49 3.29
CA ASP A 41 17.79 19.44 3.90
C ASP A 41 16.66 19.57 2.87
N SER A 42 16.86 20.42 1.85
CA SER A 42 15.91 20.60 0.76
C SER A 42 15.76 19.32 -0.08
N LEU A 43 16.87 18.67 -0.44
CA LEU A 43 16.83 17.43 -1.21
C LEU A 43 16.25 16.28 -0.39
N ALA A 44 16.59 16.18 0.89
CA ALA A 44 16.05 15.19 1.82
C ALA A 44 14.52 15.32 1.96
N LYS A 45 13.99 16.55 2.04
CA LYS A 45 12.55 16.82 2.04
C LYS A 45 11.88 16.23 0.78
N TRP A 46 12.40 16.55 -0.41
CA TRP A 46 11.81 16.07 -1.67
C TRP A 46 11.88 14.55 -1.79
N LEU A 47 13.00 13.94 -1.41
CA LEU A 47 13.15 12.48 -1.37
C LEU A 47 12.17 11.83 -0.38
N GLY A 48 11.95 12.45 0.78
CA GLY A 48 10.93 12.02 1.75
C GLY A 48 9.52 12.05 1.15
N ILE A 49 9.15 13.14 0.48
CA ILE A 49 7.86 13.26 -0.22
C ILE A 49 7.71 12.17 -1.29
N VAL A 50 8.75 11.95 -2.11
CA VAL A 50 8.76 10.86 -3.11
C VAL A 50 8.58 9.50 -2.43
N GLY A 51 9.26 9.26 -1.31
CA GLY A 51 9.11 8.03 -0.52
C GLY A 51 7.68 7.81 -0.04
N VAL A 52 7.00 8.84 0.47
CA VAL A 52 5.60 8.75 0.89
C VAL A 52 4.67 8.52 -0.30
N ILE A 53 4.88 9.17 -1.44
CA ILE A 53 4.11 8.93 -2.66
C ILE A 53 4.17 7.46 -3.10
N MET A 54 5.33 6.82 -2.96
CA MET A 54 5.52 5.40 -3.32
C MET A 54 4.69 4.43 -2.47
N VAL A 55 4.13 4.87 -1.34
CA VAL A 55 3.19 4.09 -0.52
C VAL A 55 1.83 3.94 -1.22
N LEU A 56 1.41 4.88 -2.07
CA LEU A 56 0.12 4.80 -2.78
C LEU A 56 0.03 3.61 -3.76
N PRO A 57 1.00 3.38 -4.65
CA PRO A 57 1.06 2.16 -5.46
C PRO A 57 1.06 0.87 -4.63
N LEU A 58 1.80 0.85 -3.52
CA LEU A 58 1.83 -0.28 -2.58
C LEU A 58 0.43 -0.59 -2.02
N LEU A 59 -0.28 0.44 -1.55
CA LEU A 59 -1.63 0.31 -1.04
C LEU A 59 -2.60 -0.17 -2.13
N TYR A 60 -2.47 0.35 -3.34
CA TYR A 60 -3.25 -0.08 -4.50
C TYR A 60 -3.06 -1.57 -4.83
N PHE A 61 -1.81 -2.03 -4.94
CA PHE A 61 -1.54 -3.43 -5.24
C PHE A 61 -1.93 -4.36 -4.08
N ALA A 62 -1.74 -3.94 -2.83
CA ALA A 62 -2.20 -4.68 -1.66
C ALA A 62 -3.73 -4.89 -1.72
N TRP A 63 -4.49 -3.85 -2.06
CA TRP A 63 -5.94 -3.95 -2.24
C TRP A 63 -6.34 -4.92 -3.36
N GLN A 64 -5.65 -4.89 -4.51
CA GLN A 64 -5.91 -5.83 -5.61
C GLN A 64 -5.63 -7.28 -5.23
N ILE A 65 -4.51 -7.54 -4.55
CA ILE A 65 -4.15 -8.87 -4.06
C ILE A 65 -5.23 -9.38 -3.09
N LEU A 66 -5.66 -8.54 -2.13
CA LEU A 66 -6.73 -8.89 -1.18
C LEU A 66 -8.05 -9.21 -1.91
N LYS A 67 -8.45 -8.40 -2.90
CA LYS A 67 -9.68 -8.64 -3.66
C LYS A 67 -9.68 -9.97 -4.41
N ILE A 68 -8.54 -10.34 -5.01
CA ILE A 68 -8.41 -11.61 -5.71
C ILE A 68 -8.38 -12.78 -4.72
N ALA A 69 -7.69 -12.59 -3.59
CA ALA A 69 -7.57 -13.59 -2.56
C ALA A 69 -8.93 -13.94 -1.92
N TYR A 70 -9.71 -12.93 -1.52
CA TYR A 70 -11.02 -13.09 -0.87
C TYR A 70 -12.20 -13.02 -1.83
N LYS A 71 -12.03 -13.44 -3.09
CA LYS A 71 -13.08 -13.34 -4.13
C LYS A 71 -14.35 -14.11 -3.79
N ASP A 72 -14.24 -15.16 -2.99
CA ASP A 72 -15.35 -15.96 -2.46
C ASP A 72 -16.28 -15.14 -1.55
N GLN A 73 -15.76 -14.07 -0.95
CA GLN A 73 -16.55 -13.16 -0.11
C GLN A 73 -17.30 -12.09 -0.90
N LYS A 74 -17.10 -12.01 -2.22
CA LYS A 74 -17.70 -10.98 -3.07
C LYS A 74 -19.22 -11.08 -3.13
N ASP A 75 -19.73 -12.30 -3.28
CA ASP A 75 -21.16 -12.58 -3.46
C ASP A 75 -21.84 -12.95 -2.13
N ASN A 76 -21.10 -12.86 -1.02
CA ASN A 76 -21.64 -13.05 0.32
C ASN A 76 -22.50 -11.82 0.70
N PRO A 77 -23.80 -11.98 1.04
CA PRO A 77 -24.66 -10.85 1.41
C PRO A 77 -24.25 -10.19 2.73
N THR A 78 -23.60 -10.94 3.63
CA THR A 78 -23.12 -10.46 4.93
C THR A 78 -21.65 -10.89 5.13
N PRO A 79 -20.71 -10.30 4.37
CA PRO A 79 -19.32 -10.70 4.43
C PRO A 79 -18.74 -10.34 5.80
N PRO A 80 -18.00 -11.23 6.49
CA PRO A 80 -17.39 -10.87 7.77
C PRO A 80 -16.27 -9.84 7.55
N LEU A 81 -16.07 -8.92 8.52
CA LEU A 81 -14.96 -7.95 8.47
C LEU A 81 -13.60 -8.64 8.55
N TRP A 82 -13.49 -9.65 9.41
CA TRP A 82 -12.27 -10.41 9.63
C TRP A 82 -12.34 -11.74 8.87
N VAL A 83 -11.30 -12.02 8.11
CA VAL A 83 -11.15 -13.27 7.34
C VAL A 83 -9.79 -13.90 7.65
N PRO A 84 -9.66 -15.24 7.68
CA PRO A 84 -8.38 -15.89 7.90
C PRO A 84 -7.34 -15.44 6.86
N LYS A 85 -6.10 -15.20 7.28
CA LYS A 85 -5.02 -14.84 6.35
C LYS A 85 -4.81 -15.95 5.33
N VAL A 86 -4.56 -15.54 4.09
CA VAL A 86 -4.22 -16.47 3.01
C VAL A 86 -2.84 -17.08 3.18
N TYR A 87 -1.93 -16.34 3.82
CA TYR A 87 -0.56 -16.78 4.13
C TYR A 87 -0.29 -16.62 5.63
N GLY A 88 0.22 -17.68 6.26
CA GLY A 88 0.55 -17.71 7.68
C GLY A 88 -0.66 -17.80 8.61
N ILE A 89 -0.43 -17.57 9.91
CA ILE A 89 -1.45 -17.62 10.96
C ILE A 89 -1.97 -16.19 11.24
N GLY A 90 -3.28 -16.06 11.40
CA GLY A 90 -3.94 -14.82 11.86
C GLY A 90 -5.11 -14.36 11.00
N LEU A 91 -5.57 -13.13 11.25
CA LEU A 91 -6.70 -12.49 10.57
C LEU A 91 -6.25 -11.38 9.62
N SER A 92 -7.04 -11.18 8.57
CA SER A 92 -6.95 -10.13 7.58
C SER A 92 -8.28 -9.38 7.51
N ILE A 93 -8.22 -8.15 7.00
CA ILE A 93 -9.42 -7.35 6.71
C ILE A 93 -10.02 -7.81 5.38
N ASN A 94 -11.33 -8.02 5.35
CA ASN A 94 -12.06 -8.38 4.15
C ASN A 94 -12.29 -7.15 3.25
N PRO A 95 -11.77 -7.11 2.01
CA PRO A 95 -11.95 -5.98 1.10
C PRO A 95 -13.39 -5.83 0.59
N TYR A 96 -14.24 -6.85 0.74
CA TYR A 96 -15.66 -6.82 0.35
C TYR A 96 -16.58 -6.37 1.50
N HIS A 97 -16.06 -6.24 2.72
CA HIS A 97 -16.81 -5.64 3.82
C HIS A 97 -16.80 -4.10 3.72
N ARG A 98 -17.93 -3.45 4.09
CA ARG A 98 -18.06 -1.97 4.04
C ARG A 98 -16.98 -1.26 4.86
N PHE A 99 -16.74 -1.71 6.09
CA PHE A 99 -15.66 -1.15 6.92
C PHE A 99 -14.27 -1.51 6.39
N GLY A 100 -14.09 -2.67 5.76
CA GLY A 100 -12.80 -3.01 5.14
C GLY A 100 -12.43 -2.05 4.02
N LYS A 101 -13.40 -1.71 3.16
CA LYS A 101 -13.22 -0.68 2.12
C LYS A 101 -12.96 0.70 2.73
N LEU A 102 -13.69 1.06 3.79
CA LEU A 102 -13.51 2.34 4.48
C LEU A 102 -12.08 2.48 5.04
N ILE A 103 -11.53 1.43 5.66
CA ILE A 103 -10.17 1.44 6.20
C ILE A 103 -9.14 1.77 5.11
N PHE A 104 -9.24 1.14 3.93
CA PHE A 104 -8.32 1.43 2.83
C PHE A 104 -8.47 2.85 2.27
N ILE A 105 -9.70 3.38 2.20
CA ILE A 105 -9.94 4.77 1.80
C ILE A 105 -9.34 5.73 2.82
N LEU A 106 -9.56 5.49 4.12
CA LEU A 106 -9.01 6.31 5.19
C LEU A 106 -7.48 6.29 5.18
N LEU A 107 -6.85 5.14 4.93
CA LEU A 107 -5.40 5.04 4.75
C LEU A 107 -4.91 5.87 3.56
N ALA A 108 -5.60 5.81 2.41
CA ALA A 108 -5.25 6.62 1.25
C ALA A 108 -5.39 8.13 1.53
N VAL A 109 -6.48 8.54 2.18
CA VAL A 109 -6.71 9.94 2.59
C VAL A 109 -5.64 10.41 3.57
N LEU A 110 -5.27 9.58 4.55
CA LEU A 110 -4.20 9.88 5.49
C LEU A 110 -2.86 10.09 4.77
N ILE A 111 -2.49 9.20 3.84
CA ILE A 111 -1.27 9.32 3.05
C ILE A 111 -1.27 10.63 2.25
N VAL A 112 -2.38 10.98 1.60
CA VAL A 112 -2.53 12.25 0.88
C VAL A 112 -2.40 13.45 1.83
N GLY A 113 -3.01 13.39 3.01
CA GLY A 113 -2.87 14.41 4.04
C GLY A 113 -1.43 14.62 4.49
N ILE A 114 -0.66 13.52 4.66
CA ILE A 114 0.76 13.58 4.98
C ILE A 114 1.55 14.24 3.85
N ILE A 115 1.28 13.87 2.58
CA ILE A 115 1.94 14.50 1.41
C ILE A 115 1.69 16.01 1.40
N ILE A 116 0.44 16.43 1.59
CA ILE A 116 0.06 17.85 1.64
C ILE A 116 0.80 18.54 2.79
N SER A 117 0.78 17.97 3.99
CA SER A 117 1.49 18.52 5.14
C SER A 117 2.98 18.71 4.84
N LEU A 118 3.63 17.69 4.27
CA LEU A 118 5.06 17.75 3.92
C LEU A 118 5.36 18.80 2.86
N LEU A 119 4.46 19.05 1.90
CA LEU A 119 4.65 20.12 0.92
C LEU A 119 4.74 21.49 1.59
N PHE A 120 3.88 21.76 2.59
CA PHE A 120 3.83 23.03 3.31
C PHE A 120 4.83 23.16 4.46
N THR A 121 5.40 22.07 4.98
CA THR A 121 6.44 22.12 6.02
C THR A 121 7.77 22.64 5.45
N PRO A 122 8.36 23.73 5.99
CA PRO A 122 9.64 24.23 5.52
C PRO A 122 10.79 23.25 5.84
N ALA A 123 11.77 23.17 4.94
CA ALA A 123 12.89 22.23 5.08
C ALA A 123 13.75 22.46 6.35
N SER A 124 13.81 23.71 6.82
CA SER A 124 14.57 24.09 8.03
C SER A 124 13.98 23.57 9.34
N GLN A 125 12.73 23.12 9.36
CA GLN A 125 12.08 22.61 10.58
C GLN A 125 12.12 21.08 10.72
N ILE A 126 12.78 20.38 9.79
CA ILE A 126 12.83 18.90 9.78
C ILE A 126 13.90 18.34 10.74
N ASN A 127 14.84 19.19 11.22
CA ASN A 127 16.00 18.80 12.02
C ASN A 127 15.91 19.17 13.52
N HIS A 128 14.71 19.37 14.07
CA HIS A 128 14.52 19.61 15.52
C HIS A 128 14.09 18.36 16.28
#